data_AF-A0A5E6U9F2-F1
#
_entry.id   AF-A0A5E6U9F2-F1
#
_cell.length_a   1.000
_cell.length_b   1.000
_cell.length_c   1.000
_cell.angle_alpha   90.00
_cell.angle_beta   90.00
_cell.angle_gamma   90.00
#
_symmetry.space_group_name_H-M   'P 1'
#
loop_
_entity.id
_entity.type
_entity.pdbx_description
1 polymer ?
#
loop_
_entity_poly.entity_id
_entity_poly.type
_entity_poly.pdbx_seq_one_letter_code
_entity_poly.pdbx_strand_id
1 'polypeptide(L)'
;MFADWEISAKQLEEQLRLMCLPISSATDELINSFKGFFIAKPDTRDNAAGWCHRLAKWIKRDRAVKSGDIEEEMDATGDWTAKGVRV
;
A
#
# COMPACT_ATOMS: atom_id res chain seq x y z
N MET A 1 -3.43 3.89 -12.25
CA MET A 1 -4.24 4.83 -11.42
C MET A 1 -4.50 6.12 -12.20
N PHE A 2 -5.52 6.90 -11.84
CA PHE A 2 -5.79 8.22 -12.44
C PHE A 2 -5.36 9.35 -11.51
N ALA A 3 -4.95 10.50 -12.08
CA ALA A 3 -4.47 11.64 -11.31
C ALA A 3 -5.57 12.31 -10.47
N ASP A 4 -6.80 12.28 -10.97
CA ASP A 4 -8.01 12.81 -10.36
C ASP A 4 -8.67 11.83 -9.37
N TRP A 5 -8.03 10.68 -9.08
CA TRP A 5 -8.57 9.75 -8.10
C TRP A 5 -8.65 10.41 -6.71
N GLU A 6 -9.90 10.55 -6.23
CA GLU A 6 -10.22 11.02 -4.88
C GLU A 6 -10.29 9.86 -3.89
N ILE A 7 -9.69 10.08 -2.72
CA ILE A 7 -9.66 9.10 -1.65
C ILE A 7 -10.92 9.27 -0.80
N SER A 8 -11.74 8.22 -0.71
CA SER A 8 -12.83 8.19 0.26
C SER A 8 -12.25 8.00 1.67
N ALA A 9 -12.42 9.02 2.53
CA ALA A 9 -11.92 9.01 3.90
C ALA A 9 -12.40 7.77 4.68
N LYS A 10 -13.69 7.42 4.55
CA LYS A 10 -14.27 6.24 5.20
C LYS A 10 -13.64 4.93 4.71
N GLN A 11 -13.50 4.77 3.40
CA GLN A 11 -12.93 3.53 2.85
C GLN A 11 -11.45 3.39 3.23
N LEU A 12 -10.69 4.47 3.19
CA LEU A 12 -9.29 4.44 3.63
C LEU A 12 -9.20 4.09 5.13
N GLU A 13 -10.01 4.72 5.98
CA GLU A 13 -10.02 4.43 7.42
C GLU A 13 -10.34 2.96 7.69
N GLU A 14 -11.34 2.39 7.02
CA GLU A 14 -11.69 0.96 7.14
C GLU A 14 -10.52 0.06 6.72
N GLN A 15 -9.86 0.35 5.60
CA GLN A 15 -8.71 -0.44 5.13
C GLN A 15 -7.51 -0.34 6.08
N LEU A 16 -7.21 0.84 6.62
CA LEU A 16 -6.16 1.04 7.62
C LEU A 16 -6.47 0.29 8.92
N ARG A 17 -7.73 0.35 9.38
CA ARG A 17 -8.18 -0.37 10.58
C ARG A 17 -8.01 -1.87 10.42
N LEU A 18 -8.39 -2.44 9.27
CA LEU A 18 -8.19 -3.87 8.98
C LEU A 18 -6.71 -4.29 8.96
N MET A 19 -5.80 -3.35 8.73
CA MET A 19 -4.35 -3.58 8.74
C MET A 19 -3.67 -3.18 10.06
N CYS A 20 -4.45 -2.83 11.09
CA CYS A 20 -3.97 -2.34 12.38
C CYS A 20 -3.09 -1.08 12.25
N LEU A 21 -3.42 -0.20 11.30
CA LEU A 21 -2.75 1.08 11.11
C LEU A 21 -3.62 2.22 11.65
N PRO A 22 -3.06 3.18 12.41
CA PRO A 22 -3.78 4.38 12.78
C PRO A 22 -3.97 5.28 11.55
N ILE A 23 -5.09 6.01 11.49
CA ILE A 23 -5.42 6.92 10.38
C ILE A 23 -4.31 7.97 10.14
N SER A 24 -3.63 8.41 11.20
CA SER A 24 -2.47 9.32 11.14
C SER A 24 -1.27 8.78 10.37
N SER A 25 -1.25 7.47 10.03
CA SER A 25 -0.21 6.88 9.18
C SER A 25 -0.38 7.22 7.71
N ALA A 26 -1.56 7.67 7.28
CA ALA A 26 -1.79 8.13 5.92
C ALA A 26 -1.36 9.59 5.76
N THR A 27 -0.04 9.81 5.77
CA THR A 27 0.53 11.15 5.56
C THR A 27 0.42 11.57 4.10
N ASP A 28 0.39 12.88 3.84
CA ASP A 28 0.37 13.41 2.47
C ASP A 28 1.56 12.93 1.63
N GLU A 29 2.73 12.79 2.26
CA GLU A 29 3.93 12.25 1.61
C GLU A 29 3.73 10.81 1.11
N LEU A 30 3.15 9.93 1.94
CA LEU A 30 2.87 8.54 1.57
C LEU A 30 1.78 8.44 0.52
N ILE A 31 0.76 9.30 0.60
CA ILE A 31 -0.29 9.39 -0.40
C ILE A 31 0.29 9.86 -1.75
N ASN A 32 1.12 10.90 -1.75
CA ASN A 32 1.69 11.48 -2.96
C ASN A 32 2.71 10.53 -3.61
N SER A 33 3.56 9.85 -2.83
CA SER A 33 4.48 8.83 -3.35
C SER A 33 3.73 7.65 -3.97
N PHE A 34 2.68 7.15 -3.30
CA PHE A 34 1.78 6.13 -3.84
C PHE A 34 1.13 6.58 -5.16
N LYS A 35 0.63 7.82 -5.21
CA LYS A 35 0.03 8.40 -6.42
C LYS A 35 1.03 8.50 -7.56
N GLY A 36 2.22 9.04 -7.31
CA GLY A 36 3.29 9.13 -8.30
C GLY A 36 3.68 7.76 -8.86
N PHE A 37 3.83 6.75 -8.00
CA PHE A 37 4.20 5.40 -8.41
C PHE A 37 3.15 4.74 -9.31
N PHE A 38 1.87 4.77 -8.94
CA PHE A 38 0.81 4.07 -9.69
C PHE A 38 0.22 4.87 -10.86
N ILE A 39 0.49 6.18 -10.97
CA ILE A 39 0.26 6.94 -12.21
C ILE A 39 1.20 6.47 -13.31
N ALA A 40 2.46 6.16 -12.98
CA ALA A 40 3.44 5.66 -13.93
C ALA A 40 3.23 4.18 -14.34
N LYS A 41 2.29 3.47 -13.69
CA LYS A 41 1.96 2.06 -13.99
C LYS A 41 0.57 1.95 -14.66
N PRO A 42 0.45 2.17 -15.98
CA PRO A 42 -0.83 2.20 -16.69
C PRO A 42 -1.59 0.86 -16.65
N ASP A 43 -0.89 -0.25 -16.51
CA ASP A 43 -1.49 -1.60 -16.45
C ASP A 43 -2.10 -1.93 -15.09
N THR A 44 -1.78 -1.16 -14.04
CA THR A 44 -2.41 -1.35 -12.73
C THR A 44 -3.74 -0.60 -12.69
N ARG A 45 -4.83 -1.36 -12.71
CA ARG A 45 -6.19 -0.87 -12.56
C ARG A 45 -6.83 -1.46 -11.31
N ASP A 46 -7.61 -0.63 -10.63
CA ASP A 46 -8.39 -1.04 -9.48
C ASP A 46 -9.62 -0.13 -9.35
N ASN A 47 -10.59 -0.54 -8.55
CA ASN A 47 -11.70 0.32 -8.16
C ASN A 47 -11.31 1.21 -6.97
N ALA A 48 -12.17 2.15 -6.57
CA ALA A 48 -11.88 3.10 -5.49
C ALA A 48 -11.51 2.41 -4.16
N ALA A 49 -12.20 1.33 -3.79
CA ALA A 49 -11.92 0.58 -2.57
C ALA A 49 -10.60 -0.21 -2.67
N GLY A 50 -10.30 -0.78 -3.83
CA GLY A 50 -9.04 -1.49 -4.06
C GLY A 50 -7.83 -0.57 -4.08
N TRP A 51 -7.96 0.67 -4.58
CA TRP A 51 -6.92 1.69 -4.41
C TRP A 51 -6.68 2.05 -2.93
N CYS A 52 -7.74 2.18 -2.13
CA CYS A 52 -7.61 2.38 -0.68
C CYS A 52 -6.90 1.20 -0.01
N HIS A 53 -7.21 -0.03 -0.41
CA HIS A 53 -6.55 -1.24 0.09
C HIS A 53 -5.05 -1.26 -0.27
N ARG A 54 -4.70 -0.95 -1.53
CA ARG A 54 -3.30 -0.86 -1.97
C ARG A 54 -2.54 0.24 -1.24
N LEU A 55 -3.16 1.39 -1.00
CA LEU A 55 -2.58 2.48 -0.21
C LEU A 55 -2.31 2.04 1.24
N ALA A 56 -3.24 1.33 1.87
CA ALA A 56 -3.03 0.80 3.22
C ALA A 56 -1.84 -0.19 3.26
N LYS A 57 -1.69 -1.06 2.23
CA LYS A 57 -0.51 -1.94 2.10
C LYS A 57 0.78 -1.15 1.90
N TRP A 58 0.74 -0.09 1.10
CA TRP A 58 1.87 0.80 0.85
C TRP A 58 2.37 1.43 2.15
N ILE A 59 1.46 2.01 2.94
CA ILE A 59 1.75 2.60 4.25
C ILE A 59 2.30 1.54 5.22
N LYS A 60 1.70 0.34 5.26
CA LYS A 60 2.19 -0.76 6.10
C LYS A 60 3.63 -1.13 5.76
N ARG A 61 3.95 -1.20 4.47
CA ARG A 61 5.28 -1.55 3.98
C ARG A 61 6.32 -0.49 4.31
N ASP A 62 6.02 0.79 4.06
CA ASP A 62 6.93 1.90 4.40
C ASP A 62 7.33 1.87 5.89
N ARG A 63 6.35 1.62 6.77
CA ARG A 63 6.60 1.49 8.21
C ARG A 63 7.51 0.31 8.54
N ALA A 64 7.30 -0.83 7.89
CA ALA A 64 8.11 -2.02 8.10
C ALA A 64 9.55 -1.88 7.57
N VAL A 65 9.73 -1.13 6.47
CA VAL A 65 11.08 -0.78 5.99
C VAL A 65 11.76 0.15 6.99
N LYS A 66 11.06 1.19 7.47
CA LYS A 66 11.61 2.15 8.45
C LYS A 66 11.94 1.52 9.81
N SER A 67 11.23 0.47 10.22
CA SER A 67 11.55 -0.29 11.45
C SER A 67 12.71 -1.29 11.25
N GLY A 68 13.15 -1.52 10.01
CA GLY A 68 14.15 -2.53 9.68
C GLY A 68 13.60 -3.96 9.66
N ASP A 69 12.27 -4.14 9.69
CA ASP A 69 11.62 -5.46 9.65
C ASP A 69 11.62 -6.07 8.23
N ILE A 70 11.80 -5.24 7.19
CA ILE A 70 11.79 -5.65 5.79
C ILE A 70 12.84 -4.85 4.99
N GLU A 71 13.67 -5.52 4.20
CA GLU A 71 14.56 -4.87 3.21
C GLU A 71 13.75 -4.35 2.00
N GLU A 72 14.14 -3.23 1.40
CA GLU A 72 13.45 -2.62 0.25
C GLU A 72 13.47 -3.50 -1.02
N GLU A 73 12.69 -4.58 -1.06
CA GLU A 73 12.43 -5.31 -2.31
C GLU A 73 11.31 -4.61 -3.10
N MET A 74 11.67 -3.67 -3.97
CA MET A 74 10.76 -3.17 -5.00
C MET A 74 10.41 -4.30 -5.96
N ASP A 75 9.14 -4.73 -5.90
CA ASP A 75 8.48 -5.62 -6.86
C ASP A 75 8.96 -7.07 -6.88
N ALA A 76 8.63 -7.83 -5.83
CA ALA A 76 8.48 -9.27 -5.95
C ALA A 76 6.99 -9.60 -6.13
N THR A 77 6.59 -9.73 -7.40
CA THR A 77 5.44 -10.57 -7.77
C THR A 77 5.59 -11.89 -7.00
N GLY A 78 4.58 -12.23 -6.20
CA GLY A 78 4.75 -13.06 -5.02
C GLY A 78 5.48 -14.38 -5.23
N ASP A 79 6.47 -14.62 -4.37
CA ASP A 79 7.00 -15.96 -4.11
C ASP A 79 6.97 -16.22 -2.59
N TRP A 80 5.77 -16.49 -2.07
CA TRP A 80 5.59 -16.98 -0.70
C TRP A 80 5.90 -18.48 -0.58
N THR A 81 6.13 -19.15 -1.71
CA THR A 81 6.52 -20.57 -1.79
C THR A 81 8.02 -20.79 -1.56
N ALA A 82 8.88 -19.78 -1.81
CA ALA A 82 10.33 -19.90 -1.59
C ALA A 82 10.79 -19.75 -0.14
N LYS A 83 9.99 -19.12 0.75
CA LYS A 83 10.32 -19.02 2.18
C LYS A 83 9.76 -20.24 2.91
N GLY A 84 10.49 -21.35 2.81
CA GLY A 84 10.15 -22.66 3.36
C GLY A 84 9.59 -22.61 4.78
N VAL A 85 8.29 -22.86 4.89
CA VAL A 85 7.65 -23.25 6.15
C VAL A 85 7.97 -24.73 6.36
N ARG A 86 8.78 -25.04 7.37
CA ARG A 86 8.83 -26.40 7.92
C ARG A 86 7.60 -26.56 8.81
N VAL A 87 6.75 -27.53 8.47
CA VAL A 87 5.64 -28.02 9.30
C VAL A 87 6.20 -28.66 10.57
#